data_AF-A0A0F8XJQ4-F1
#
_entry.id   AF-A0A0F8XJQ4-F1
#
_cell.length_a   1.000
_cell.length_b   1.000
_cell.length_c   1.000
_cell.angle_alpha   90.00
_cell.angle_beta   90.00
_cell.angle_gamma   90.00
#
_symmetry.space_group_name_H-M   'P 1'
#
loop_
_entity.id
_entity.type
_entity.pdbx_description
1 polymer ?
#
loop_
_entity_poly.entity_id
_entity_poly.type
_entity_poly.pdbx_seq_one_letter_code
_entity_poly.pdbx_strand_id
1 'polypeptide(L)'
;KPNEKDEYLSNLYSQDNYKIINLDRALADQSAKIRSETSLRLPDSIIVATSLHERASFLISNDGKFNRVKKFIKICTSEDFCKTYPDIIK
;
A
#
# COMPACT_ATOMS: atom_id res chain seq x y z
N LYS A 1 9.42 1.98 -25.16
CA LYS A 1 10.28 0.94 -25.78
C LYS A 1 9.84 -0.41 -25.23
N PRO A 2 9.78 -1.50 -26.01
CA PRO A 2 9.58 -2.84 -25.44
C PRO A 2 10.85 -3.16 -24.63
N ASN A 3 10.79 -3.00 -23.30
CA ASN A 3 11.70 -3.55 -22.26
C ASN A 3 11.61 -2.83 -20.91
N GLU A 4 11.18 -1.56 -20.83
CA GLU A 4 11.21 -0.81 -19.54
C GLU A 4 10.28 -1.40 -18.48
N LYS A 5 9.11 -1.91 -18.89
CA LYS A 5 8.15 -2.55 -17.99
C LYS A 5 8.68 -3.89 -17.46
N ASP A 6 9.31 -4.68 -18.31
CA ASP A 6 9.84 -5.99 -17.96
C ASP A 6 11.08 -5.86 -17.07
N GLU A 7 11.91 -4.84 -17.33
CA GLU A 7 13.04 -4.48 -16.48
C GLU A 7 12.58 -4.00 -15.08
N TYR A 8 11.56 -3.15 -15.01
CA TYR A 8 10.98 -2.72 -13.74
C TYR A 8 10.45 -3.90 -12.91
N LEU A 9 9.68 -4.79 -13.54
CA LEU A 9 9.13 -5.96 -12.86
C LEU A 9 10.22 -6.94 -12.44
N SER A 10 11.23 -7.17 -13.29
CA SER A 10 12.39 -8.01 -12.94
C SER A 10 13.15 -7.46 -11.73
N ASN A 11 13.34 -6.14 -11.67
CA ASN A 11 13.98 -5.49 -10.52
C ASN A 11 13.11 -5.61 -9.26
N LEU A 12 11.79 -5.44 -9.38
CA LEU A 12 10.87 -5.59 -8.24
C LEU A 12 10.82 -7.04 -7.72
N TYR A 13 10.88 -8.03 -8.61
CA TYR A 13 10.87 -9.45 -8.26
C TYR A 13 12.21 -9.95 -7.70
N SER A 14 13.33 -9.29 -8.02
CA SER A 14 14.67 -9.69 -7.59
C SER A 14 15.10 -9.05 -6.26
N GLN A 15 14.31 -8.14 -5.72
CA GLN A 15 14.62 -7.41 -4.48
C GLN A 15 13.94 -8.05 -3.26
N ASP A 16 14.74 -8.56 -2.31
CA ASP A 16 14.26 -9.25 -1.11
C ASP A 16 13.53 -8.33 -0.11
N ASN A 17 13.67 -7.01 -0.23
CA ASN A 17 13.01 -6.05 0.65
C ASN A 17 11.56 -5.74 0.24
N TYR A 18 11.05 -6.34 -0.84
CA TYR A 18 9.65 -6.25 -1.24
C TYR A 18 8.93 -7.57 -1.06
N LYS A 19 7.72 -7.49 -0.49
CA LYS A 19 6.77 -8.61 -0.45
C LYS A 19 5.62 -8.31 -1.40
N ILE A 20 5.47 -9.13 -2.44
CA ILE A 20 4.38 -9.00 -3.41
C ILE A 20 3.19 -9.81 -2.90
N ILE A 21 2.07 -9.12 -2.71
CA ILE A 21 0.84 -9.72 -2.21
C ILE A 21 -0.10 -9.97 -3.37
N ASN A 22 -0.42 -11.25 -3.60
CA ASN A 22 -1.42 -11.64 -4.59
C ASN A 22 -2.82 -11.34 -4.06
N LEU A 23 -3.68 -10.77 -4.91
CA LEU A 23 -5.08 -10.54 -4.59
C LEU A 23 -5.83 -11.88 -4.61
N ASP A 24 -6.25 -12.35 -3.45
CA ASP A 24 -7.10 -13.52 -3.29
C ASP A 24 -8.55 -13.13 -2.94
N ARG A 25 -9.39 -14.14 -2.70
CA ARG A 25 -10.80 -13.92 -2.33
C ARG A 25 -10.95 -13.17 -1.01
N ALA A 26 -10.12 -13.45 -0.02
CA ALA A 26 -10.22 -12.82 1.30
C ALA A 26 -9.89 -11.32 1.20
N LEU A 27 -8.82 -10.97 0.49
CA LEU A 27 -8.47 -9.58 0.22
C LEU A 27 -9.51 -8.88 -0.64
N ALA A 28 -10.10 -9.56 -1.64
CA ALA A 28 -11.17 -9.00 -2.45
C ALA A 28 -12.41 -8.65 -1.61
N ASP A 29 -12.84 -9.54 -0.72
CA ASP A 29 -13.98 -9.32 0.19
C ASP A 29 -13.70 -8.17 1.16
N GLN A 30 -12.51 -8.15 1.76
CA GLN A 30 -12.09 -7.06 2.66
C GLN A 30 -12.03 -5.71 1.93
N SER A 31 -11.56 -5.70 0.68
CA SER A 31 -11.54 -4.50 -0.17
C SER A 31 -12.94 -3.97 -0.46
N ALA A 32 -13.90 -4.85 -0.73
CA ALA A 32 -15.30 -4.47 -0.95
C ALA A 32 -15.91 -3.82 0.31
N LYS A 33 -15.61 -4.37 1.49
CA LYS A 33 -16.03 -3.78 2.78
C LYS A 33 -15.44 -2.40 2.99
N ILE A 34 -14.12 -2.25 2.85
CA ILE A 34 -13.43 -0.96 2.98
C ILE A 34 -14.00 0.07 2.01
N ARG A 35 -14.23 -0.32 0.75
CA ARG A 35 -14.84 0.54 -0.26
C ARG A 35 -16.21 1.05 0.19
N SER A 36 -17.06 0.16 0.68
CA SER A 36 -18.40 0.50 1.18
C SER A 36 -18.34 1.52 2.32
N GLU A 37 -17.42 1.33 3.27
CA GLU A 37 -17.29 2.18 4.46
C GLU A 37 -16.61 3.53 4.22
N THR A 38 -15.84 3.68 3.13
CA THR A 38 -14.93 4.82 2.93
C THR A 38 -15.14 5.56 1.62
N SER A 39 -15.95 5.02 0.71
CA SER A 39 -16.12 5.53 -0.66
C SER A 39 -14.80 5.66 -1.44
N LEU A 40 -13.75 4.92 -1.05
CA LEU A 40 -12.54 4.80 -1.84
C LEU A 40 -12.81 4.01 -3.12
N ARG A 41 -12.03 4.25 -4.18
CA ARG A 41 -12.11 3.44 -5.39
C ARG A 41 -11.55 2.04 -5.11
N LEU A 42 -11.93 1.06 -5.93
CA LEU A 42 -11.51 -0.33 -5.72
C LEU A 42 -9.97 -0.49 -5.62
N PRO A 43 -9.14 0.10 -6.50
CA PRO A 43 -7.68 -0.02 -6.37
C PRO A 43 -7.15 0.46 -5.02
N ASP A 44 -7.67 1.60 -4.54
CA ASP A 44 -7.27 2.16 -3.24
C ASP A 44 -7.75 1.30 -2.08
N SER A 45 -8.95 0.72 -2.21
CA SER A 45 -9.50 -0.17 -1.20
C SER A 45 -8.71 -1.47 -1.09
N ILE A 46 -8.18 -1.98 -2.22
CA ILE A 46 -7.25 -3.12 -2.26
C ILE A 46 -5.95 -2.77 -1.54
N ILE A 47 -5.36 -1.61 -1.81
CA ILE A 47 -4.15 -1.16 -1.12
C ILE A 47 -4.36 -1.17 0.41
N VAL A 48 -5.47 -0.60 0.88
CA VAL A 48 -5.78 -0.56 2.32
C VAL A 48 -6.05 -1.96 2.87
N ALA A 49 -6.81 -2.79 2.17
CA ALA A 49 -7.09 -4.17 2.59
C ALA A 49 -5.78 -4.95 2.77
N THR A 50 -4.89 -4.88 1.78
CA THR A 50 -3.57 -5.52 1.82
C THR A 50 -2.73 -5.00 2.98
N SER A 51 -2.67 -3.68 3.20
CA SER A 51 -1.91 -3.13 4.33
C SER A 51 -2.43 -3.63 5.68
N LEU A 52 -3.74 -3.74 5.84
CA LEU A 52 -4.33 -4.26 7.08
C LEU A 52 -4.12 -5.76 7.25
N HIS A 53 -4.27 -6.54 6.17
CA HIS A 53 -4.04 -7.99 6.15
C HIS A 53 -2.60 -8.35 6.55
N GLU A 54 -1.63 -7.65 5.96
CA GLU A 54 -0.20 -7.83 6.26
C GLU A 54 0.25 -7.14 7.55
N ARG A 55 -0.67 -6.52 8.29
CA ARG A 55 -0.39 -5.77 9.53
C ARG A 55 0.72 -4.74 9.35
N ALA A 56 0.70 -4.05 8.21
CA ALA A 56 1.65 -2.99 7.92
C ALA A 56 1.53 -1.88 8.97
N SER A 57 2.68 -1.42 9.47
CA SER A 57 2.74 -0.35 10.46
C SER A 57 2.30 1.00 9.89
N PHE A 58 2.51 1.21 8.58
CA PHE A 58 2.20 2.45 7.88
C PHE A 58 1.66 2.17 6.48
N LEU A 59 0.72 3.01 6.05
CA LEU A 59 0.44 3.24 4.63
C LEU A 59 1.11 4.55 4.22
N ILE A 60 2.21 4.46 3.48
CA ILE A 60 2.95 5.63 3.01
C ILE A 60 2.38 6.06 1.65
N SER A 61 1.79 7.25 1.59
CA SER A 61 1.24 7.81 0.34
C SER A 61 1.12 9.33 0.41
N ASN A 62 1.32 9.98 -0.73
CA ASN A 62 1.08 11.42 -0.89
C ASN A 62 -0.37 11.72 -1.30
N ASP A 63 -1.19 10.71 -1.55
CA ASP A 63 -2.59 10.89 -1.94
C ASP A 63 -3.47 11.12 -0.71
N GLY A 64 -3.98 12.35 -0.59
CA GLY A 64 -4.82 12.79 0.53
C GLY A 64 -6.14 12.01 0.68
N LYS A 65 -6.59 11.27 -0.33
CA LYS A 65 -7.81 10.44 -0.22
C LYS A 65 -7.70 9.38 0.87
N PHE A 66 -6.48 8.90 1.17
CA PHE A 66 -6.25 7.91 2.21
C PHE A 66 -6.54 8.46 3.61
N ASN A 67 -6.68 9.77 3.80
CA ASN A 67 -7.16 10.35 5.07
C ASN A 67 -8.47 9.71 5.57
N ARG A 68 -9.30 9.18 4.67
CA ARG A 68 -10.56 8.46 4.98
C ARG A 68 -10.35 7.16 5.75
N VAL A 69 -9.14 6.59 5.75
CA VAL A 69 -8.80 5.31 6.40
C VAL A 69 -7.84 5.47 7.59
N LYS A 70 -7.61 6.71 8.07
CA LYS A 70 -6.74 7.00 9.23
C LYS A 70 -7.13 6.27 10.52
N LYS A 71 -8.40 5.89 10.66
CA LYS A 71 -8.89 5.11 11.79
C LYS A 71 -8.47 3.63 11.76
N PHE A 72 -8.03 3.13 10.62
CA PHE A 72 -7.66 1.72 10.42
C PHE A 72 -6.15 1.51 10.41
N ILE A 73 -5.39 2.44 9.83
CA ILE A 73 -3.95 2.36 9.68
C ILE A 73 -3.31 3.75 9.79
N LYS A 74 -2.06 3.81 10.24
CA LYS A 74 -1.29 5.05 10.27
C LYS A 74 -0.89 5.45 8.84
N ILE A 75 -1.12 6.72 8.51
CA ILE A 75 -0.89 7.26 7.17
C ILE A 75 0.05 8.44 7.28
N CYS A 76 1.05 8.48 6.40
CA CYS A 76 2.00 9.57 6.29
C CYS A 76 2.45 9.72 4.84
N THR A 77 2.92 10.91 4.50
CA THR A 77 3.62 11.13 3.23
C THR A 77 4.99 10.46 3.28
N SER A 78 5.61 10.24 2.12
CA SER A 78 6.98 9.76 2.07
C SER A 78 7.94 10.73 2.76
N GLU A 79 7.71 12.04 2.62
CA GLU A 79 8.52 13.07 3.25
C GLU A 79 8.41 13.04 4.78
N ASP A 80 7.19 12.97 5.31
CA ASP A 80 6.96 12.88 6.76
C ASP A 80 7.57 11.62 7.34
N PHE A 81 7.47 10.50 6.63
CA PHE A 81 8.06 9.23 7.06
C PHE A 81 9.58 9.36 7.19
N CYS A 82 10.26 9.89 6.16
CA CYS A 82 11.71 10.09 6.19
C CYS A 82 12.18 11.02 7.31
N LYS A 83 11.45 12.11 7.56
CA LYS A 83 11.79 13.07 8.63
C LYS A 83 11.55 12.50 10.02
N THR A 84 10.48 11.73 10.20
CA THR A 84 10.06 11.22 11.52
C THR A 84 10.77 9.93 11.90
N TYR A 85 11.15 9.11 10.90
CA TYR A 85 11.75 7.78 11.08
C TYR A 85 13.07 7.61 10.33
N PRO A 86 14.07 8.49 10.55
CA PRO A 86 15.34 8.44 9.83
C PRO A 86 16.11 7.14 10.07
N ASP A 87 15.91 6.47 11.21
CA ASP A 87 16.63 5.24 11.56
C ASP A 87 16.01 3.96 10.99
N ILE A 88 14.78 4.03 10.43
CA ILE A 88 14.15 2.88 9.74
C ILE A 88 14.65 2.77 8.29
N ILE A 89 15.17 3.87 7.73
CA ILE A 89 15.55 3.98 6.31
C ILE A 89 17.04 3.71 6.08
N LYS A 90 17.86 3.75 7.15
CA LYS A 90 19.29 3.43 7.10
C LYS A 90 19.52 1.92 7.04
#